data_AF-A0A6J7PA46-F1
#
_entry.id   AF-A0A6J7PA46-F1
#
_cell.length_a   1.000
_cell.length_b   1.000
_cell.length_c   1.000
_cell.angle_alpha   90.00
_cell.angle_beta   90.00
_cell.angle_gamma   90.00
#
_symmetry.space_group_name_H-M   'P 1'
#
loop_
_entity.id
_entity.type
_entity.pdbx_description
1 polymer ?
#
loop_
_entity_poly.entity_id
_entity_poly.type
_entity_poly.pdbx_seq_one_letter_code
_entity_poly.pdbx_strand_id
1 'polypeptide(L)' 'MQAPTDAGFSTVYGPGQVTHVSLNDGVVEGLELTERGAFSVQYHPEAAAGPHDAAYLFDRFVDLMVQYPRKVEAL' A
#
# COMPACT_ATOMS: atom_id res chain seq x y z
N MET A 1 -1.13 17.72 12.35
CA MET A 1 0.22 17.55 11.74
C MET A 1 -0.02 17.02 10.34
N GLN A 2 0.62 17.60 9.32
CA GLN A 2 0.52 17.11 7.94
C GLN A 2 1.17 15.73 7.83
N ALA A 3 0.63 14.85 6.98
CA ALA A 3 1.29 13.58 6.69
C ALA A 3 2.64 13.79 5.98
N PRO A 4 3.65 12.94 6.23
CA PRO A 4 4.96 13.05 5.59
C PRO A 4 4.88 12.51 4.15
N THR A 5 4.42 13.33 3.21
CA THR A 5 4.23 12.91 1.80
C THR A 5 5.53 12.77 1.02
N ASP A 6 6.60 13.47 1.44
CA ASP A 6 7.91 13.47 0.79
C ASP A 6 9.01 12.74 1.57
N ALA A 7 8.63 12.04 2.65
CA ALA A 7 9.58 11.36 3.54
C ALA A 7 9.00 10.05 4.09
N GLY A 8 9.88 9.10 4.40
CA GLY A 8 9.49 7.89 5.11
C GLY A 8 9.11 8.16 6.58
N PHE A 9 8.36 7.23 7.17
CA PHE A 9 7.97 7.23 8.57
C PHE A 9 8.22 5.86 9.22
N SER A 10 8.28 5.82 10.55
CA SER A 10 8.51 4.58 11.31
C SER A 10 7.21 4.04 11.89
N THR A 11 7.03 2.72 11.83
CA THR A 11 5.94 2.00 12.49
C THR A 11 6.48 0.89 13.38
N VAL A 12 5.62 0.29 14.21
CA VAL A 12 5.95 -0.93 14.97
C VAL A 12 6.23 -2.14 14.07
N TYR A 13 5.89 -2.04 12.78
CA TYR A 13 6.12 -3.05 11.75
C TYR A 13 7.29 -2.69 10.82
N GLY A 14 8.08 -1.66 11.13
CA GLY A 14 9.20 -1.22 10.30
C GLY A 14 8.93 0.10 9.56
N PRO A 15 9.86 0.53 8.68
CA PRO A 15 9.72 1.76 7.91
C PRO A 15 8.58 1.67 6.89
N GLY A 16 7.88 2.78 6.70
CA GLY A 16 6.82 2.94 5.71
C GLY A 16 6.87 4.28 5.01
N GLN A 17 6.11 4.42 3.93
CA GLN A 17 6.00 5.64 3.14
C GLN A 17 4.60 5.86 2.59
N VAL A 18 4.29 7.12 2.27
CA VAL A 18 3.09 7.50 1.53
C VAL A 18 3.28 7.13 0.06
N THR A 19 2.28 6.50 -0.55
CA THR A 19 2.33 6.07 -1.96
C THR A 19 1.34 6.82 -2.84
N HIS A 20 0.22 7.27 -2.27
CA HIS A 20 -0.82 7.99 -2.99
C HIS A 20 -1.31 9.16 -2.16
N VAL A 21 -1.52 10.29 -2.83
CA VAL A 21 -2.06 11.51 -2.26
C VAL A 21 -3.15 12.01 -3.20
N SER A 22 -4.31 12.35 -2.64
CA SER A 22 -5.42 12.95 -3.38
C SER A 22 -4.99 14.27 -4.00
N LEU A 23 -5.20 14.40 -5.32
CA LEU A 23 -4.91 15.64 -6.05
C LEU A 23 -5.87 16.78 -5.70
N ASN A 24 -7.04 16.46 -5.11
CA ASN A 24 -8.07 17.45 -4.82
C ASN A 24 -7.83 18.20 -3.50
N ASP A 25 -7.33 17.50 -2.48
CA ASP A 25 -7.25 18.01 -1.10
C ASP A 25 -5.96 17.64 -0.35
N GLY A 26 -5.04 16.89 -0.98
CA GLY A 26 -3.76 16.53 -0.38
C GLY A 26 -3.84 15.49 0.73
N VAL A 27 -4.97 14.79 0.87
CA VAL A 27 -5.14 13.70 1.84
C VAL A 27 -4.39 12.45 1.38
N VAL A 28 -3.82 11.69 2.33
CA VAL A 28 -3.15 10.42 2.05
C VAL A 28 -4.18 9.37 1.65
N GLU A 29 -3.95 8.72 0.52
CA GLU A 29 -4.81 7.67 -0.02
C GLU A 29 -4.10 6.32 -0.12
N GLY A 30 -2.80 6.25 0.16
CA GLY A 30 -2.06 5.00 0.09
C GLY A 30 -0.80 4.99 0.94
N LEU A 31 -0.51 3.84 1.53
CA LEU A 31 0.63 3.60 2.41
C LEU A 31 1.28 2.26 2.05
N GLU A 32 2.58 2.14 2.28
CA GLU A 32 3.30 0.87 2.18
C GLU A 32 4.36 0.74 3.27
N LEU A 33 4.69 -0.51 3.62
CA LEU A 33 5.91 -0.83 4.35
C LEU A 33 7.00 -1.18 3.34
N THR A 34 8.20 -0.62 3.50
CA THR A 34 9.30 -0.80 2.53
C THR A 34 10.07 -2.10 2.75
N GLU A 35 9.96 -2.68 3.94
CA GLU A 35 10.67 -3.91 4.33
C GLU A 35 9.74 -5.10 4.55
N ARG A 36 8.43 -4.89 4.45
CA ARG A 36 7.41 -5.93 4.60
C ARG A 36 6.45 -5.80 3.44
N GLY A 37 6.14 -6.90 2.74
CA GLY A 37 5.23 -6.90 1.59
C GLY A 37 3.78 -6.57 1.94
N ALA A 38 3.53 -5.36 2.43
CA ALA A 38 2.24 -4.87 2.88
C ALA A 38 2.02 -3.44 2.38
N PHE A 39 0.85 -3.20 1.81
CA PHE A 39 0.39 -1.88 1.40
C PHE A 39 -1.12 -1.76 1.63
N SER A 40 -1.63 -0.54 1.61
CA SER A 40 -3.07 -0.26 1.63
C SER A 40 -3.39 0.94 0.76
N VAL A 41 -4.65 1.01 0.34
CA VAL A 41 -5.24 2.18 -0.32
C VAL A 41 -6.57 2.52 0.35
N GLN A 42 -6.95 3.80 0.30
CA GLN A 42 -8.19 4.32 0.88
C GLN A 42 -9.39 4.17 -0.08
N TYR A 43 -9.14 4.14 -1.39
CA TYR A 43 -10.16 3.98 -2.42
C TYR A 43 -10.41 2.50 -2.76
N HIS A 44 -11.42 2.26 -3.59
CA HIS A 44 -11.89 0.93 -4.00
C HIS A 44 -11.26 0.52 -5.35
N PRO A 45 -10.18 -0.30 -5.35
CA PRO A 45 -9.53 -0.73 -6.59
C PRO A 45 -10.37 -1.68 -7.44
N GLU A 46 -11.37 -2.34 -6.87
CA GLU A 46 -12.26 -3.28 -7.54
C GLU A 46 -13.25 -2.61 -8.52
N ALA A 47 -13.46 -1.30 -8.39
CA ALA A 47 -14.36 -0.49 -9.22
C ALA A 47 -15.73 -1.13 -9.46
N ALA A 48 -16.54 -1.30 -8.40
CA ALA A 48 -17.94 -1.72 -8.51
C ALA A 48 -18.86 -0.53 -8.90
N ALA A 49 -18.65 -0.05 -10.14
CA ALA A 49 -18.94 1.28 -10.71
C ALA A 49 -17.81 2.30 -10.46
N GLY A 50 -17.05 2.61 -11.51
CA GLY A 50 -15.88 3.50 -11.45
C GLY A 50 -14.84 3.16 -12.53
N PRO A 51 -13.77 3.97 -12.68
CA PRO A 51 -12.67 3.66 -13.59
C PRO A 51 -11.83 2.49 -13.07
N HIS A 52 -11.27 1.70 -13.99
CA HIS A 52 -10.43 0.54 -13.65
C HIS A 52 -8.94 0.90 -13.44
N ASP A 53 -8.62 2.18 -13.27
CA ASP A 53 -7.25 2.71 -13.19
C ASP A 53 -6.45 2.15 -11.99
N ALA A 54 -7.15 1.64 -10.97
CA ALA A 54 -6.57 1.07 -9.76
C ALA A 54 -6.47 -0.47 -9.76
N ALA A 55 -6.92 -1.15 -10.82
CA ALA A 55 -6.97 -2.61 -10.86
C ALA A 55 -5.59 -3.28 -10.74
N TYR A 56 -4.52 -2.58 -11.15
CA TYR A 56 -3.13 -3.06 -11.05
C TYR A 56 -2.70 -3.37 -9.60
N LEU A 57 -3.38 -2.83 -8.60
CA LEU A 57 -3.09 -3.10 -7.19
C LEU A 57 -3.34 -4.57 -6.83
N PHE A 58 -4.25 -5.25 -7.54
CA PHE A 58 -4.45 -6.69 -7.37
C PHE A 58 -3.26 -7.50 -7.90
N ASP A 59 -2.74 -7.16 -9.10
CA ASP A 59 -1.54 -7.80 -9.65
C ASP A 59 -0.34 -7.57 -8.72
N ARG A 60 -0.16 -6.33 -8.26
CA ARG A 60 0.86 -5.97 -7.26
C ARG A 60 0.73 -6.80 -5.99
N PHE A 61 -0.50 -7.02 -5.50
CA PHE A 61 -0.73 -7.86 -4.32
C PHE A 61 -0.31 -9.32 -4.56
N VAL A 62 -0.60 -9.87 -5.74
CA VAL A 62 -0.15 -11.21 -6.15
C VAL A 62 1.37 -11.29 -6.18
N ASP A 63 2.05 -10.29 -6.76
CA ASP A 63 3.51 -10.24 -6.80
C ASP A 63 4.12 -10.22 -5.38
N LEU A 64 3.51 -9.48 -4.46
CA LEU A 64 3.96 -9.46 -3.06
C LEU A 64 3.79 -10.80 -2.36
N MET A 65 2.74 -11.58 -2.67
CA MET A 65 2.59 -12.93 -2.12
C MET A 65 3.70 -13.88 -2.60
N VAL A 66 4.20 -13.69 -3.83
CA VAL A 66 5.33 -14.45 -4.37
C VAL A 66 6.65 -14.00 -3.76
N GLN A 67 6.85 -12.69 -3.59
CA GLN A 67 8.08 -12.12 -3.04
C GLN A 67 8.24 -12.38 -1.54
N TYR A 68 7.13 -12.38 -0.79
CA TYR A 68 7.10 -12.58 0.66
C TYR A 68 6.31 -13.83 1.03
N PRO A 69 6.79 -15.04 0.64
CA PRO A 69 6.09 -16.26 0.94
C PRO A 69 6.04 -16.46 2.46
N ARG A 70 4.89 -16.91 2.96
CA ARG A 70 4.75 -17.27 4.38
C ARG A 70 5.78 -18.36 4.69
N LYS A 71 6.70 -18.08 5.60
CA LYS A 71 7.52 -19.13 6.21
C LYS A 71 6.58 -19.98 7.04
N VAL A 72 6.25 -21.16 6.53
CA VAL A 72 5.61 -22.19 7.36
C VAL A 72 6.74 -22.76 8.21
N GLU A 73 6.77 -22.40 9.49
CA GLU A 73 7.61 -23.12 10.45
C GLU A 73 7.11 -24.57 10.48
N ALA A 74 7.96 -25.49 10.03
CA ALA A 74 7.68 -26.91 10.14
C ALA A 74 7.60 -27.26 11.63
N LEU A 75 6.45 -27.80 12.05
CA LEU A 75 6.25 -28.40 13.37
C LEU A 75 7.09 -29.67 13.53
#